data_AF-A0A5C9CJ52-F1
#
_entry.id   AF-A0A5C9CJ52-F1
#
_cell.length_a   1.000
_cell.length_b   1.000
_cell.length_c   1.000
_cell.angle_alpha   90.00
_cell.angle_beta   90.00
_cell.angle_gamma   90.00
#
_symmetry.space_group_name_H-M   'P 1'
#
loop_
_entity.id
_entity.type
_entity.pdbx_description
1 polymer ?
#
loop_
_entity_poly.entity_id
_entity_poly.type
_entity_poly.pdbx_seq_one_letter_code
_entity_poly.pdbx_strand_id
1 'polypeptide(L)'
;VEQRRTGQRPSAPAKLPSPSETASNDGMTAYQAGNYAKAITNFKEALTDKAMTVENQIMALKFTAFSYCLTQRVKQCRAEFASILRLDPKFELSAAEIGHPNWGAAFRAEKARLKSPPAKK
;
A
#
# COMPACT_ATOMS: atom_id res chain seq x y z
N VAL A 1 -33.37 10.75 -26.34
CA VAL A 1 -32.70 9.79 -25.42
C VAL A 1 -31.24 10.16 -25.41
N GLU A 2 -30.79 10.90 -24.40
CA GLU A 2 -29.50 11.60 -24.40
C GLU A 2 -28.55 10.92 -23.40
N GLN A 3 -27.58 10.15 -23.91
CA GLN A 3 -26.60 9.45 -23.09
C GLN A 3 -25.49 10.43 -22.69
N ARG A 4 -25.64 11.01 -21.50
CA ARG A 4 -24.58 11.71 -20.78
C ARG A 4 -23.52 10.72 -20.32
N ARG A 5 -22.51 10.45 -21.17
CA ARG A 5 -21.23 9.86 -20.74
C ARG A 5 -20.38 10.96 -20.12
N THR A 6 -20.37 10.99 -18.80
CA THR A 6 -19.48 11.80 -17.97
C THR A 6 -18.01 11.56 -18.32
N GLY A 7 -17.39 12.56 -18.94
CA GLY A 7 -16.03 13.03 -18.73
C GLY A 7 -14.96 12.01 -18.33
N GLN A 8 -14.43 11.29 -19.31
CA GLN A 8 -13.07 10.78 -19.21
C GLN A 8 -12.14 11.87 -19.71
N ARG A 9 -11.54 12.61 -18.78
CA ARG A 9 -10.51 13.60 -19.07
C ARG A 9 -9.26 12.82 -19.51
N PRO A 10 -8.72 13.01 -20.74
CA PRO A 10 -7.47 12.38 -21.12
C PRO A 10 -6.34 13.10 -20.37
N SER A 11 -5.86 12.48 -19.30
CA SER A 11 -4.73 13.00 -18.52
C SER A 11 -3.43 12.70 -19.24
N ALA A 12 -2.86 13.74 -19.87
CA ALA A 12 -1.44 13.93 -20.19
C ALA A 12 -0.78 12.95 -21.19
N PRO A 13 0.26 13.39 -21.95
CA PRO A 13 0.98 12.49 -22.84
C PRO A 13 1.62 11.38 -22.02
N ALA A 14 1.49 10.13 -22.47
CA ALA A 14 2.07 8.96 -21.85
C ALA A 14 3.59 9.12 -21.78
N LYS A 15 4.08 9.66 -20.66
CA LYS A 15 5.46 9.47 -20.24
C LYS A 15 5.61 7.96 -20.08
N LEU A 16 6.62 7.37 -20.73
CA LEU A 16 6.94 5.96 -20.52
C LEU A 16 6.95 5.68 -19.01
N PRO A 17 6.27 4.62 -18.54
CA PRO A 17 6.20 4.34 -17.11
C PRO A 17 7.62 4.22 -16.59
N SER A 18 7.91 4.91 -15.50
CA SER A 18 9.16 4.72 -14.78
C SER A 18 9.32 3.24 -14.40
N PRO A 19 10.56 2.76 -14.16
CA PRO A 19 10.77 1.40 -13.67
C PRO A 19 9.90 1.07 -12.44
N SER A 20 9.71 2.06 -11.57
CA SER A 20 8.93 2.00 -10.33
C SER A 20 7.43 1.88 -10.57
N GLU A 21 6.91 2.61 -11.57
CA GLU A 21 5.52 2.46 -12.02
C GLU A 21 5.29 1.10 -12.67
N THR A 22 6.25 0.62 -13.47
CA THR A 22 6.21 -0.71 -14.08
C THR A 22 6.18 -1.79 -13.00
N ALA A 23 7.08 -1.72 -12.02
CA ALA A 23 7.12 -2.63 -10.87
C ALA A 23 5.82 -2.56 -10.04
N SER A 24 5.24 -1.37 -9.85
CA SER A 24 3.95 -1.23 -9.16
C SER A 24 2.81 -1.93 -9.93
N ASN A 25 2.75 -1.76 -11.25
CA ASN A 25 1.76 -2.41 -12.12
C ASN A 25 1.93 -3.93 -12.13
N ASP A 26 3.17 -4.41 -12.17
CA ASP A 26 3.48 -5.83 -12.09
C ASP A 26 3.12 -6.40 -10.71
N GLY A 27 3.32 -5.63 -9.64
CA GLY A 27 2.90 -5.97 -8.29
C GLY A 27 1.39 -6.11 -8.18
N MET A 28 0.65 -5.18 -8.77
CA MET A 28 -0.81 -5.22 -8.84
C MET A 28 -1.30 -6.43 -9.63
N THR A 29 -0.69 -6.71 -10.79
CA THR A 29 -1.03 -7.87 -11.63
C THR A 29 -0.81 -9.18 -10.86
N ALA A 30 0.34 -9.32 -10.18
CA ALA A 30 0.63 -10.48 -9.36
C ALA A 30 -0.33 -10.62 -8.17
N TYR A 31 -0.71 -9.50 -7.55
CA TYR A 31 -1.68 -9.45 -6.46
C TYR A 31 -3.06 -9.96 -6.90
N GLN A 32 -3.55 -9.48 -8.06
CA GLN A 32 -4.83 -9.91 -8.63
C GLN A 32 -4.80 -11.39 -9.05
N ALA A 33 -3.65 -11.90 -9.46
CA ALA A 33 -3.44 -13.32 -9.75
C ALA A 33 -3.33 -14.20 -8.48
N GLY A 34 -3.40 -13.62 -7.27
CA GLY A 34 -3.22 -14.33 -6.00
C GLY A 34 -1.77 -14.71 -5.70
N ASN A 35 -0.80 -14.25 -6.50
CA ASN A 35 0.62 -14.46 -6.27
C ASN A 35 1.18 -13.38 -5.34
N TYR A 36 0.84 -13.48 -4.06
CA TYR A 36 1.24 -12.52 -3.03
C TYR A 36 2.75 -12.41 -2.85
N ALA A 37 3.49 -13.51 -3.05
CA ALA A 37 4.96 -13.49 -2.95
C ALA A 37 5.58 -12.61 -4.04
N LYS A 38 5.13 -12.76 -5.29
CA LYS A 38 5.59 -11.92 -6.40
C LYS A 38 5.12 -10.47 -6.26
N ALA A 39 3.88 -10.28 -5.80
CA ALA A 39 3.34 -8.94 -5.52
C ALA A 39 4.22 -8.17 -4.53
N ILE A 40 4.59 -8.80 -3.41
CA ILE A 40 5.49 -8.21 -2.40
C ILE A 40 6.82 -7.78 -3.03
N THR A 41 7.46 -8.65 -3.81
CA THR A 41 8.75 -8.33 -4.45
C THR A 41 8.62 -7.10 -5.34
N ASN A 42 7.64 -7.10 -6.23
CA ASN A 42 7.42 -6.03 -7.20
C ASN A 42 7.07 -4.68 -6.52
N PHE A 43 6.19 -4.68 -5.51
CA PHE A 43 5.89 -3.45 -4.77
C PHE A 43 7.10 -2.93 -3.98
N LYS A 44 7.91 -3.82 -3.40
CA LYS A 44 9.14 -3.40 -2.72
C LYS A 44 10.17 -2.83 -3.68
N GLU A 45 10.26 -3.37 -4.89
CA GLU A 45 11.11 -2.82 -5.95
C GLU A 45 10.63 -1.42 -6.35
N ALA A 46 9.32 -1.23 -6.54
CA ALA A 46 8.75 0.10 -6.79
C ALA A 46 9.11 1.10 -5.70
N LEU A 47 9.00 0.70 -4.43
CA LEU A 47 9.33 1.54 -3.27
C LEU A 47 10.81 1.93 -3.16
N THR A 48 11.71 1.36 -3.96
CA THR A 48 13.11 1.81 -4.00
C THR A 48 13.26 3.19 -4.62
N ASP A 49 12.30 3.60 -5.44
CA ASP A 49 12.29 4.91 -6.07
C ASP A 49 11.67 5.97 -5.17
N LYS A 50 12.54 6.85 -4.69
CA LYS A 50 12.17 7.99 -3.84
C LYS A 50 11.47 9.10 -4.61
N ALA A 51 11.46 9.08 -5.95
CA ALA A 51 10.72 10.03 -6.78
C ALA A 51 9.23 9.70 -6.86
N MET A 52 8.80 8.51 -6.42
CA MET A 52 7.38 8.19 -6.31
C MET A 52 6.67 9.16 -5.37
N THR A 53 5.45 9.54 -5.73
CA THR A 53 4.58 10.34 -4.87
C THR A 53 4.26 9.59 -3.58
N VAL A 54 4.05 10.33 -2.50
CA VAL A 54 3.69 9.74 -1.19
C VAL A 54 2.43 8.87 -1.31
N GLU A 55 1.44 9.28 -2.11
CA GLU A 55 0.23 8.49 -2.36
C GLU A 55 0.53 7.13 -2.99
N ASN A 56 1.40 7.10 -4.02
CA ASN A 56 1.78 5.84 -4.67
C ASN A 56 2.64 4.96 -3.75
N GLN A 57 3.52 5.56 -2.93
CA GLN A 57 4.28 4.84 -1.92
C GLN A 57 3.35 4.20 -0.87
N ILE A 58 2.38 4.96 -0.36
CA ILE A 58 1.37 4.45 0.58
C ILE A 58 0.58 3.30 -0.06
N MET A 59 0.16 3.45 -1.31
CA MET A 59 -0.55 2.39 -2.04
C MET A 59 0.28 1.10 -2.13
N ALA A 60 1.54 1.17 -2.58
CA ALA A 60 2.42 0.02 -2.68
C ALA A 60 2.69 -0.63 -1.31
N LEU A 61 2.90 0.17 -0.27
CA LEU A 61 3.05 -0.32 1.11
C LEU A 61 1.79 -1.02 1.61
N LYS A 62 0.58 -0.51 1.30
CA LYS A 62 -0.68 -1.15 1.69
C LYS A 62 -0.81 -2.53 1.06
N PHE A 63 -0.60 -2.66 -0.25
CA PHE A 63 -0.69 -3.96 -0.92
C PHE A 63 0.38 -4.94 -0.43
N THR A 64 1.59 -4.45 -0.14
CA THR A 64 2.67 -5.24 0.45
C THR A 64 2.28 -5.75 1.84
N ALA A 65 1.78 -4.86 2.70
CA ALA A 65 1.29 -5.21 4.02
C ALA A 65 0.19 -6.27 3.94
N PHE A 66 -0.76 -6.12 3.01
CA PHE A 66 -1.93 -7.00 2.91
C PHE A 66 -1.48 -8.40 2.48
N SER A 67 -0.60 -8.44 1.48
CA SER A 67 0.05 -9.67 1.02
C SER A 67 0.82 -10.38 2.14
N TYR A 68 1.52 -9.65 3.02
CA TYR A 68 2.15 -10.25 4.20
C TYR A 68 1.13 -10.79 5.21
N CYS A 69 0.06 -10.04 5.46
CA CYS A 69 -1.00 -10.47 6.37
C CYS A 69 -1.72 -11.73 5.87
N LEU A 70 -1.93 -11.88 4.55
CA LEU A 70 -2.48 -13.09 3.93
C LEU A 70 -1.53 -14.30 4.00
N THR A 71 -0.23 -14.06 3.92
CA THR A 71 0.80 -15.10 4.02
C THR A 71 1.23 -15.41 5.46
N GLN A 72 0.42 -15.02 6.46
CA GLN A 72 0.67 -15.20 7.89
C GLN A 72 1.98 -14.54 8.41
N ARG A 73 2.56 -13.60 7.67
CA ARG A 73 3.78 -12.85 8.02
C ARG A 73 3.43 -11.56 8.77
N VAL A 74 2.83 -11.71 9.95
CA VAL A 74 2.28 -10.58 10.73
C VAL A 74 3.33 -9.55 11.14
N LYS A 75 4.56 -9.98 11.45
CA LYS A 75 5.66 -9.06 11.82
C LYS A 75 5.99 -8.10 10.68
N GLN A 76 6.10 -8.61 9.46
CA GLN A 76 6.34 -7.81 8.26
C GLN A 76 5.12 -6.92 7.95
N CYS A 77 3.90 -7.45 8.05
CA CYS A 77 2.67 -6.67 7.85
C CYS A 77 2.64 -5.41 8.76
N ARG A 78 3.01 -5.55 10.05
CA ARG A 78 3.14 -4.42 10.98
C ARG A 78 4.25 -3.44 10.60
N ALA A 79 5.40 -3.94 10.13
CA ALA A 79 6.51 -3.09 9.72
C ALA A 79 6.12 -2.17 8.54
N GLU A 80 5.37 -2.68 7.58
CA GLU A 80 4.86 -1.88 6.45
C GLU A 80 3.89 -0.79 6.91
N PHE A 81 2.98 -1.10 7.86
CA PHE A 81 2.12 -0.07 8.46
C PHE A 81 2.87 1.01 9.22
N ALA A 82 3.95 0.64 9.92
CA ALA A 82 4.82 1.61 10.55
C ALA A 82 5.49 2.53 9.51
N SER A 83 5.84 2.01 8.33
CA SER A 83 6.34 2.83 7.21
C SER A 83 5.25 3.76 6.66
N ILE A 84 4.02 3.28 6.45
CA ILE A 84 2.89 4.12 6.02
C ILE A 84 2.67 5.26 7.00
N LEU A 85 2.60 4.98 8.29
CA LEU A 85 2.34 5.99 9.31
C LEU A 85 3.52 6.97 9.53
N ARG A 86 4.73 6.62 9.09
CA ARG A 86 5.87 7.56 9.03
C ARG A 86 5.75 8.52 7.85
N LEU A 87 5.20 8.07 6.73
CA LEU A 87 4.93 8.90 5.56
C LEU A 87 3.71 9.80 5.78
N ASP A 88 2.64 9.23 6.33
CA ASP A 88 1.42 9.94 6.69
C ASP A 88 0.93 9.50 8.09
N PRO A 89 1.25 10.29 9.14
CA PRO A 89 0.80 10.01 10.50
C PRO A 89 -0.72 10.08 10.69
N LYS A 90 -1.45 10.71 9.76
CA LYS A 90 -2.91 10.82 9.77
C LYS A 90 -3.58 9.69 8.99
N PHE A 91 -2.80 8.82 8.34
CA PHE A 91 -3.33 7.72 7.56
C PHE A 91 -4.32 6.88 8.37
N GLU A 92 -5.47 6.57 7.76
CA GLU A 92 -6.49 5.69 8.31
C GLU A 92 -6.90 4.65 7.29
N LEU A 93 -7.11 3.42 7.76
CA LEU A 93 -7.73 2.39 6.95
C LEU A 93 -9.20 2.71 6.73
N SER A 94 -9.70 2.42 5.53
CA SER A 94 -11.13 2.52 5.25
C SER A 94 -11.91 1.44 6.00
N ALA A 95 -13.21 1.67 6.21
CA ALA A 95 -14.09 0.70 6.87
C ALA A 95 -14.10 -0.68 6.18
N ALA A 96 -13.94 -0.71 4.85
CA ALA A 96 -13.85 -1.94 4.06
C ALA A 96 -12.60 -2.76 4.38
N GLU A 97 -11.51 -2.11 4.79
CA GLU A 97 -10.22 -2.77 5.04
C GLU A 97 -10.11 -3.26 6.50
N ILE A 98 -10.76 -2.58 7.45
CA ILE A 98 -10.70 -2.90 8.89
C ILE A 98 -11.32 -4.26 9.23
N GLY A 99 -12.18 -4.81 8.36
CA GLY A 99 -12.90 -6.07 8.58
C GLY A 99 -12.01 -7.31 8.74
N HIS A 100 -10.76 -7.29 8.28
CA HIS A 100 -9.89 -8.46 8.36
C HIS A 100 -9.14 -8.53 9.71
N PRO A 101 -9.25 -9.64 10.47
CA PRO A 101 -8.86 -9.69 11.89
C PRO A 101 -7.37 -9.39 12.12
N ASN A 102 -6.48 -9.92 11.28
CA ASN A 102 -5.04 -9.69 11.39
C ASN A 102 -4.61 -8.30 10.90
N TRP A 103 -5.24 -7.82 9.82
CA TRP A 103 -4.92 -6.55 9.17
C TRP A 103 -5.29 -5.36 10.06
N GLY A 104 -6.54 -5.31 10.51
CA GLY A 104 -7.03 -4.24 11.37
C GLY A 104 -6.31 -4.25 12.72
N ALA A 105 -6.04 -5.42 13.30
CA ALA A 105 -5.27 -5.52 14.55
C ALA A 105 -3.82 -5.04 14.38
N ALA A 106 -3.15 -5.39 13.28
CA ALA A 106 -1.79 -4.94 12.98
C ALA A 106 -1.72 -3.40 12.85
N PHE A 107 -2.65 -2.81 12.08
CA PHE A 107 -2.72 -1.37 11.92
C PHE A 107 -3.01 -0.65 13.24
N ARG A 108 -4.01 -1.09 14.01
CA ARG A 108 -4.36 -0.50 15.32
C ARG A 108 -3.18 -0.57 16.30
N ALA A 109 -2.47 -1.69 16.33
CA ALA A 109 -1.29 -1.84 17.18
C ALA A 109 -0.19 -0.82 16.83
N GLU A 110 0.07 -0.61 15.54
CA GLU A 110 1.09 0.34 15.10
C GLU A 110 0.68 1.80 15.30
N LYS A 111 -0.58 2.13 15.05
CA LYS A 111 -1.12 3.45 15.35
C LYS A 111 -1.06 3.76 16.85
N ALA A 112 -1.37 2.78 17.71
CA ALA A 112 -1.23 2.92 19.16
C ALA A 112 0.25 3.12 19.56
N ARG A 113 1.18 2.38 18.95
CA ARG A 113 2.62 2.50 19.20
C ARG A 113 3.19 3.88 18.81
N LEU A 114 2.71 4.48 17.73
CA LEU A 114 3.12 5.85 17.39
C LEU A 114 2.55 6.90 18.34
N LYS A 115 1.32 6.69 18.84
CA LYS A 115 0.71 7.57 19.84
C LYS A 115 1.36 7.43 21.23
N SER A 116 1.89 6.26 21.55
CA SER A 116 2.58 5.95 22.80
C SER A 116 3.99 5.44 22.48
N PRO A 117 4.95 6.33 22.19
CA PRO A 117 6.32 5.90 21.93
C PRO A 117 6.82 5.09 23.13
N PRO A 118 7.50 3.94 22.91
CA PRO A 118 7.98 3.13 24.02
C PRO A 118 8.91 3.97 24.88
N ALA A 119 8.56 4.13 26.16
CA ALA A 119 9.43 4.74 27.15
C ALA A 119 10.73 3.94 27.17
N LYS A 120 11.82 4.55 26.67
CA LYS A 120 13.17 3.99 26.73
C LYS A 120 13.47 3.69 28.20
N LYS A 121 13.69 2.41 28.53
CA LYS A 121 14.33 1.98 29.77
C LYS A 121 15.81 1.78 29.49
#